data_AF-T1D966-F1
#
_entry.id   AF-T1D966-F1
#
_cell.length_a   1.000
_cell.length_b   1.000
_cell.length_c   1.000
_cell.angle_alpha   90.00
_cell.angle_beta   90.00
_cell.angle_gamma   90.00
#
_symmetry.space_group_name_H-M   'P 1'
#
loop_
_entity.id
_entity.type
_entity.pdbx_description
1 polymer ?
#
loop_
_entity_poly.entity_id
_entity_poly.type
_entity_poly.pdbx_seq_one_letter_code
_entity_poly.pdbx_strand_id
1 'polypeptide(L)'
;AYSYNALNTLTGIVTTIPGQTTQTYSYSYDAGGRLSQQVTPDGTSNFTYDHDNQLLSDSQGSGSYTYDSNGNRTSTNGVGSTVGTDNQITSAGSTGYLYDKQGNLSVQGTSGQ
;
A
#
# COMPACT_ATOMS: atom_id res chain seq x y z
N ALA A 1 0.97 -18.80 18.63
CA ALA A 1 1.30 -19.94 17.75
C ALA A 1 1.35 -19.44 16.31
N TYR A 2 2.31 -19.91 15.52
CA TYR A 2 2.48 -19.56 14.12
C TYR A 2 2.13 -20.78 13.25
N SER A 3 1.47 -20.54 12.11
CA SER A 3 1.13 -21.56 11.11
C SER A 3 1.78 -21.20 9.79
N TYR A 4 2.22 -22.21 9.04
CA TYR A 4 2.88 -22.04 7.75
C TYR A 4 2.33 -23.03 6.73
N ASN A 5 2.41 -22.69 5.44
CA ASN A 5 2.11 -23.64 4.35
C ASN A 5 3.33 -24.50 3.98
N ALA A 6 3.18 -25.35 2.95
CA ALA A 6 4.24 -26.23 2.45
C ALA A 6 5.48 -25.49 1.89
N LEU A 7 5.34 -24.21 1.54
CA LEU A 7 6.44 -23.34 1.09
C LEU A 7 7.06 -22.54 2.24
N ASN A 8 6.70 -22.87 3.49
CA ASN A 8 7.16 -22.22 4.70
C ASN A 8 6.78 -20.72 4.77
N THR A 9 5.69 -20.32 4.09
CA THR A 9 5.14 -18.96 4.20
C THR A 9 4.09 -18.91 5.30
N LEU A 10 4.05 -17.81 6.06
CA LEU A 10 3.17 -17.63 7.21
C LEU A 10 1.70 -17.61 6.79
N THR A 11 0.85 -18.48 7.32
CA THR A 11 -0.58 -18.51 7.01
C THR A 11 -1.47 -18.14 8.18
N GLY A 12 -0.94 -18.11 9.41
CA GLY A 12 -1.71 -17.65 10.55
C GLY A 12 -0.92 -17.41 11.81
N ILE A 13 -1.47 -16.54 12.65
CA ILE A 13 -0.98 -16.24 13.99
C ILE A 13 -2.15 -16.38 14.96
N VAL A 14 -1.94 -17.09 16.07
CA VAL A 14 -2.86 -17.11 17.21
C VAL A 14 -2.15 -16.58 18.43
N THR A 15 -2.67 -15.51 19.02
CA THR A 15 -2.11 -14.86 20.20
C THR A 15 -3.12 -14.90 21.34
N THR A 16 -2.74 -15.51 22.45
CA THR A 16 -3.55 -15.56 23.67
C THR A 16 -2.79 -14.87 24.79
N ILE A 17 -3.37 -13.81 25.34
CA ILE A 17 -2.85 -13.11 26.51
C ILE A 17 -3.79 -13.45 27.68
N PRO A 18 -3.27 -13.89 28.84
CA PRO A 18 -4.12 -14.18 30.00
C PRO A 18 -5.02 -12.99 30.36
N GLY A 19 -6.31 -13.23 30.51
CA GLY A 19 -7.31 -12.18 30.79
C GLY A 19 -7.81 -11.41 29.57
N GLN A 20 -7.34 -11.73 28.36
CA GLN A 20 -7.79 -11.11 27.10
C GLN A 20 -8.40 -12.17 26.17
N THR A 21 -9.23 -11.73 25.23
CA THR A 21 -9.72 -12.59 24.14
C THR A 21 -8.56 -13.04 23.26
N THR A 22 -8.55 -14.32 22.88
CA THR A 22 -7.61 -14.85 21.89
C THR A 22 -7.81 -14.15 20.55
N GLN A 23 -6.71 -13.66 19.99
CA GLN A 23 -6.68 -13.01 18.69
C GLN A 23 -6.16 -13.98 17.64
N THR A 24 -6.86 -14.06 16.52
CA THR A 24 -6.52 -14.93 15.39
C THR A 24 -6.31 -14.08 14.15
N TYR A 25 -5.23 -14.33 13.45
CA TYR A 25 -4.87 -13.71 12.18
C TYR A 25 -4.69 -14.79 11.13
N SER A 26 -5.21 -14.58 9.93
CA SER A 26 -5.04 -15.49 8.79
C SER A 26 -4.55 -14.73 7.57
N TYR A 27 -3.65 -15.36 6.81
CA TYR A 27 -3.01 -14.77 5.63
C TYR A 27 -3.17 -15.71 4.44
N SER A 28 -3.67 -15.18 3.33
CA SER A 28 -3.77 -15.88 2.05
C SER A 28 -2.90 -15.21 1.01
N TYR A 29 -2.40 -15.98 0.06
CA TYR A 29 -1.49 -15.50 -0.98
C TYR A 29 -2.03 -15.82 -2.36
N ASP A 30 -1.71 -14.97 -3.33
CA ASP A 30 -1.96 -15.25 -4.75
C ASP A 30 -0.92 -16.21 -5.34
N ALA A 31 -1.06 -16.55 -6.62
CA ALA A 31 -0.14 -17.46 -7.32
C ALA A 31 1.29 -16.90 -7.45
N GLY A 32 1.48 -15.58 -7.31
CA GLY A 32 2.78 -14.92 -7.27
C GLY A 32 3.42 -14.88 -5.88
N GLY A 33 2.76 -15.44 -4.86
CA GLY A 33 3.22 -15.41 -3.47
C GLY A 33 3.01 -14.07 -2.77
N ARG A 34 2.18 -13.18 -3.34
CA ARG A 34 1.83 -11.88 -2.74
C ARG A 34 0.62 -12.03 -1.83
N LEU A 35 0.55 -11.26 -0.75
CA LEU A 35 -0.57 -11.33 0.19
C LEU A 35 -1.86 -10.91 -0.51
N SER A 36 -2.81 -11.82 -0.71
CA SER A 36 -4.10 -11.52 -1.35
C SER A 36 -5.20 -11.21 -0.34
N GLN A 37 -5.07 -11.72 0.89
CA GLN A 37 -6.03 -11.48 1.96
C GLN A 37 -5.36 -11.53 3.33
N GLN A 38 -5.78 -10.65 4.22
CA GLN A 38 -5.51 -10.69 5.64
C GLN A 38 -6.82 -10.64 6.42
N VAL A 39 -7.02 -11.60 7.32
CA VAL A 39 -8.12 -11.60 8.29
C VAL A 39 -7.53 -11.29 9.66
N THR A 40 -8.07 -10.27 10.33
CA THR A 40 -7.75 -9.88 11.70
C THR A 40 -9.03 -9.90 12.55
N PRO A 41 -8.92 -9.75 13.88
CA PRO A 41 -10.10 -9.55 14.73
C PRO A 41 -10.93 -8.32 14.35
N ASP A 42 -10.32 -7.31 13.72
CA ASP A 42 -10.96 -6.05 13.33
C ASP A 42 -11.59 -6.11 11.93
N GLY A 43 -11.39 -7.20 11.19
CA GLY A 43 -12.04 -7.47 9.92
C GLY A 43 -11.11 -8.07 8.86
N THR A 44 -11.47 -7.88 7.59
CA THR A 44 -10.77 -8.51 6.45
C THR A 44 -10.30 -7.46 5.45
N SER A 45 -9.00 -7.48 5.14
CA SER A 45 -8.40 -6.75 4.02
C SER A 45 -8.17 -7.70 2.85
N ASN A 46 -8.61 -7.31 1.66
CA ASN A 46 -8.27 -7.96 0.41
C ASN A 46 -7.37 -7.03 -0.39
N PHE A 47 -6.35 -7.62 -1.00
CA PHE A 47 -5.33 -6.89 -1.73
C PHE A 47 -5.31 -7.33 -3.20
N THR A 48 -5.19 -6.36 -4.10
CA THR A 48 -4.98 -6.62 -5.52
C THR A 48 -3.74 -5.92 -6.01
N TYR A 49 -3.14 -6.45 -7.06
CA TYR A 49 -1.87 -5.98 -7.59
C TYR A 49 -1.92 -5.94 -9.11
N ASP A 50 -1.11 -5.06 -9.69
CA ASP A 50 -0.84 -5.08 -11.12
C ASP A 50 0.18 -6.18 -11.47
N HIS A 51 0.58 -6.19 -12.75
CA HIS A 51 1.54 -7.15 -13.29
C HIS A 51 2.96 -6.91 -12.74
N ASP A 52 3.27 -5.70 -12.28
CA ASP A 52 4.59 -5.32 -11.77
C ASP A 52 4.69 -5.44 -10.25
N ASN A 53 3.74 -6.17 -9.63
CA ASN A 53 3.63 -6.39 -8.19
C ASN A 53 3.34 -5.15 -7.35
N GLN A 54 2.77 -4.11 -7.96
CA GLN A 54 2.39 -2.88 -7.28
C GLN A 54 0.96 -3.01 -6.75
N LEU A 55 0.74 -2.59 -5.51
CA LEU A 55 -0.56 -2.67 -4.85
C LEU A 55 -1.57 -1.74 -5.53
N LEU A 56 -2.65 -2.28 -6.07
CA LEU A 56 -3.77 -1.55 -6.69
C LEU A 56 -4.89 -1.24 -5.71
N SER A 57 -5.20 -2.17 -4.78
CA SER A 57 -6.24 -1.93 -3.78
C SER A 57 -5.97 -2.61 -2.43
N ASP A 58 -6.45 -1.97 -1.36
CA ASP A 58 -6.61 -2.53 -0.01
C ASP A 58 -8.04 -2.24 0.47
N SER A 59 -8.87 -3.28 0.58
CA SER A 59 -10.30 -3.13 0.87
C SER A 59 -10.61 -2.54 2.25
N GLN A 60 -9.73 -2.73 3.24
CA GLN A 60 -9.95 -2.21 4.60
C GLN A 60 -9.11 -0.97 4.90
N GLY A 61 -7.92 -0.87 4.31
CA GLY A 61 -7.12 0.37 4.31
C GLY A 61 -7.73 1.49 3.47
N SER A 62 -8.85 1.22 2.79
CA SER A 62 -9.55 2.18 1.91
C SER A 62 -8.62 2.75 0.84
N GLY A 63 -7.67 1.93 0.38
CA GLY A 63 -6.61 2.29 -0.54
C GLY A 63 -6.96 1.90 -1.97
N SER A 64 -7.01 2.83 -2.91
CA SER A 64 -6.89 2.55 -4.35
C SER A 64 -5.71 3.32 -4.93
N TYR A 65 -4.89 2.64 -5.73
CA TYR A 65 -3.64 3.21 -6.21
C TYR A 65 -3.50 3.00 -7.72
N THR A 66 -2.90 3.98 -8.38
CA THR A 66 -2.49 3.87 -9.78
C THR A 66 -1.02 4.24 -9.90
N TYR A 67 -0.37 3.71 -10.93
CA TYR A 67 1.04 3.93 -11.19
C TYR A 67 1.26 4.30 -12.66
N ASP A 68 2.33 5.03 -12.93
CA ASP A 68 2.84 5.16 -14.30
C ASP A 68 3.75 3.97 -14.66
N SER A 69 4.25 3.95 -15.90
CA SER A 69 5.12 2.88 -16.41
C SER A 69 6.48 2.80 -15.72
N ASN A 70 6.89 3.84 -14.99
CA ASN A 70 8.15 3.87 -14.25
C ASN A 70 7.95 3.44 -12.78
N GLY A 71 6.71 3.10 -12.41
CA GLY A 71 6.34 2.66 -11.07
C GLY A 71 6.08 3.81 -10.09
N ASN A 72 5.94 5.05 -10.57
CA ASN A 72 5.55 6.16 -9.68
C ASN A 72 4.06 6.10 -9.41
N ARG A 73 3.69 6.23 -8.14
CA ARG A 73 2.28 6.30 -7.75
C ARG A 73 1.65 7.60 -8.24
N THR A 74 0.72 7.49 -9.19
CA THR A 74 0.00 8.60 -9.81
C THR A 74 -1.36 8.88 -9.16
N SER A 75 -1.85 7.99 -8.30
CA SER A 75 -3.06 8.25 -7.51
C SER A 75 -3.06 7.50 -6.19
N THR A 76 -3.65 8.11 -5.16
CA THR A 76 -4.07 7.46 -3.92
C THR A 76 -5.52 7.86 -3.63
N ASN A 77 -6.42 6.89 -3.62
CA ASN A 77 -7.85 7.08 -3.32
C ASN A 77 -8.52 8.09 -4.25
N GLY A 78 -8.13 8.09 -5.53
CA GLY A 78 -8.60 9.05 -6.53
C GLY A 78 -7.94 10.43 -6.45
N VAL A 79 -7.10 10.69 -5.43
CA VAL A 79 -6.28 11.91 -5.37
C VAL A 79 -5.08 11.71 -6.28
N GLY A 80 -5.07 12.42 -7.41
CA GLY A 80 -4.02 12.34 -8.41
C GLY A 80 -2.72 13.01 -7.97
N SER A 81 -1.62 12.50 -8.51
CA SER A 81 -0.29 13.08 -8.43
C SER A 81 0.27 13.28 -9.84
N THR A 82 1.00 14.37 -10.06
CA THR A 82 1.69 14.62 -11.32
C THR A 82 3.17 14.27 -11.17
N VAL A 83 3.70 13.51 -12.12
CA VAL A 83 5.12 13.14 -12.18
C VAL A 83 5.79 14.01 -13.25
N GLY A 84 6.89 14.67 -12.87
CA GLY A 84 7.73 15.45 -13.76
C GLY A 84 8.64 14.56 -14.62
N THR A 85 9.33 15.19 -15.56
CA THR A 85 10.19 14.50 -16.54
C THR A 85 11.40 13.79 -15.93
N ASP A 86 11.83 14.17 -14.74
CA ASP A 86 12.94 13.55 -14.02
C ASP A 86 12.45 12.58 -12.93
N ASN A 87 11.24 12.04 -13.11
CA ASN A 87 10.64 11.04 -12.22
C ASN A 87 10.35 11.56 -10.79
N GLN A 88 10.17 12.88 -10.62
CA GLN A 88 9.83 13.52 -9.36
C GLN A 88 8.33 13.90 -9.29
N ILE A 89 7.70 13.80 -8.11
CA ILE A 89 6.29 14.17 -7.93
C ILE A 89 6.17 15.69 -7.87
N THR A 90 5.65 16.33 -8.91
CA THR A 90 5.49 17.80 -8.99
C THR A 90 4.17 18.30 -8.40
N SER A 91 3.19 17.41 -8.22
CA SER A 91 1.99 17.71 -7.44
C SER A 91 1.38 16.45 -6.83
N ALA A 92 0.70 16.59 -5.70
CA ALA A 92 -0.17 15.56 -5.10
C ALA A 92 -1.43 16.24 -4.55
N GLY A 93 -2.59 15.92 -5.13
CA GLY A 93 -3.82 16.65 -4.88
C GLY A 93 -3.65 18.14 -5.20
N SER A 94 -3.96 19.00 -4.24
CA SER A 94 -3.76 20.46 -4.33
C SER A 94 -2.39 20.93 -3.88
N THR A 95 -1.46 20.04 -3.52
CA THR A 95 -0.10 20.44 -3.11
C THR A 95 0.83 20.37 -4.30
N GLY A 96 1.52 21.48 -4.59
CA GLY A 96 2.59 21.54 -5.58
C GLY A 96 3.97 21.42 -4.94
N TYR A 97 4.89 20.79 -5.67
CA TYR A 97 6.29 20.61 -5.27
C TYR A 97 7.20 21.19 -6.35
N LEU A 98 8.20 21.95 -5.93
CA LEU A 98 9.27 22.45 -6.80
C LEU A 98 10.59 21.81 -6.39
N TYR A 99 11.41 21.50 -7.39
CA TYR A 99 12.72 20.89 -7.19
C TYR A 99 13.82 21.77 -7.75
N ASP A 100 14.99 21.75 -7.13
CA ASP A 100 16.19 22.37 -7.68
C ASP A 100 16.75 21.54 -8.84
N LYS A 101 17.80 22.04 -9.51
CA LYS A 101 18.46 21.36 -10.63
C LYS A 101 19.19 20.07 -10.23
N GLN A 102 19.34 19.82 -8.93
CA GLN A 102 19.93 18.60 -8.38
C GLN A 102 18.85 17.57 -8.00
N GLY A 103 17.57 17.90 -8.18
CA GLY A 103 16.44 17.04 -7.86
C GLY A 103 16.03 17.07 -6.39
N ASN A 104 16.56 18.00 -5.57
CA ASN A 104 16.13 18.14 -4.19
C ASN A 104 14.85 18.99 -4.11
N LEU A 105 13.98 18.66 -3.16
CA LEU A 105 12.78 19.44 -2.91
C LEU A 105 13.15 20.86 -2.45
N SER A 106 12.74 21.86 -3.22
CA SER A 106 13.04 23.27 -3.01
C SER A 106 11.87 24.01 -2.34
N VAL A 107 10.61 23.67 -2.65
CA VAL A 107 9.40 24.27 -2.05
C VAL A 107 8.26 23.24 -1.98
N GLN A 108 7.57 23.18 -0.84
CA GLN A 108 6.24 22.57 -0.70
C GLN A 108 5.20 23.70 -0.62
N GLY A 109 4.35 23.84 -1.64
CA GLY A 109 3.28 24.84 -1.66
C GLY A 109 1.92 24.17 -1.64
N THR A 110 1.11 24.42 -0.61
CA THR A 110 -0.33 24.12 -0.67
C THR A 110 -1.00 25.13 -1.59
N SER A 111 -1.70 24.68 -2.64
CA SER A 111 -2.66 25.55 -3.32
C SER A 111 -3.74 25.91 -2.29
N GLY A 112 -3.72 27.17 -1.86
CA GLY A 112 -4.66 27.72 -0.90
C GLY A 112 -6.09 27.64 -1.40
N GLN A 113 -6.98 27.28 -0.48
CA GLN A 113 -8.31 27.86 -0.36
C GLN A 113 -8.32 28.65 0.96
#